data_AF-A0A4Q3T1C3-F1
#
_entry.id   AF-A0A4Q3T1C3-F1
#
_cell.length_a   1.000
_cell.length_b   1.000
_cell.length_c   1.000
_cell.angle_alpha   90.00
_cell.angle_beta   90.00
_cell.angle_gamma   90.00
#
_symmetry.space_group_name_H-M   'P 1'
#
loop_
_entity.id
_entity.type
_entity.pdbx_description
1 polymer ?
#
loop_
_entity_poly.entity_id
_entity_poly.type
_entity_poly.pdbx_seq_one_letter_code
_entity_poly.pdbx_strand_id
1 'polypeptide(L)'
;MIAVYSPALTPRLRYILDFIGNELSAEPLRIYTSEDEFKTADGFRINYSRSQFGNNVYNIGPAEILFENDIRHQDLTVFNFEDSKAFFRTTGDFAFDIFAASFYLVSRYEEYLPHALDEYGRYSHKGSLAFREGFLDRPLVNIWLQ
;
A
#
# COMPACT_ATOMS: atom_id res chain seq x y z
N MET A 1 14.38 -5.68 -13.13
CA MET A 1 14.63 -5.16 -11.76
C MET A 1 13.71 -3.97 -11.54
N ILE A 2 13.04 -3.94 -10.39
CA ILE A 2 12.20 -2.81 -9.98
C ILE A 2 12.89 -2.14 -8.80
N ALA A 3 13.17 -0.85 -8.91
CA ALA A 3 13.79 -0.04 -7.89
C ALA A 3 12.73 0.87 -7.24
N VAL A 4 12.69 0.91 -5.91
CA VAL A 4 11.76 1.74 -5.15
C VAL A 4 12.55 2.70 -4.25
N TYR A 5 12.31 3.99 -4.39
CA TYR A 5 12.86 5.01 -3.49
C TYR A 5 11.86 5.38 -2.40
N SER A 6 12.32 5.45 -1.16
CA SER A 6 11.62 6.07 -0.04
C SER A 6 12.63 6.70 0.91
N PRO A 7 12.41 7.91 1.44
CA PRO A 7 13.35 8.58 2.35
C PRO A 7 13.55 7.82 3.67
N ALA A 8 12.61 6.95 4.04
CA ALA A 8 12.70 6.10 5.21
C ALA A 8 12.14 4.71 4.91
N LEU A 9 12.74 3.68 5.51
CA LEU A 9 12.29 2.30 5.40
C LEU A 9 11.77 1.80 6.74
N THR A 10 10.50 2.05 7.02
CA THR A 10 9.82 1.61 8.25
C THR A 10 9.50 0.11 8.20
N PRO A 11 9.17 -0.53 9.34
CA PRO A 11 8.73 -1.92 9.36
C PRO A 11 7.49 -2.17 8.48
N ARG A 12 6.51 -1.24 8.48
CA ARG A 12 5.28 -1.35 7.67
C ARG A 12 5.60 -1.29 6.17
N LEU A 13 6.41 -0.31 5.76
CA LEU A 13 6.80 -0.16 4.37
C LEU A 13 7.64 -1.35 3.89
N ARG A 14 8.63 -1.79 4.68
CA ARG A 14 9.45 -2.97 4.37
C ARG A 14 8.56 -4.19 4.16
N TYR A 15 7.68 -4.47 5.12
CA TYR A 15 6.77 -5.61 5.05
C TYR A 15 5.98 -5.64 3.75
N ILE A 16 5.36 -4.51 3.37
CA ILE A 16 4.50 -4.50 2.17
C ILE A 16 5.29 -4.51 0.87
N LEU A 17 6.46 -3.87 0.82
CA LEU A 17 7.34 -3.95 -0.36
C LEU A 17 7.91 -5.36 -0.54
N ASP A 18 8.28 -6.04 0.54
CA ASP A 18 8.73 -7.44 0.49
C ASP A 18 7.59 -8.36 0.01
N PHE A 19 6.39 -8.20 0.56
CA PHE A 19 5.20 -8.95 0.12
C PHE A 19 4.90 -8.74 -1.37
N ILE A 20 4.74 -7.49 -1.80
CA ILE A 20 4.43 -7.15 -3.20
C ILE A 20 5.55 -7.59 -4.14
N GLY A 21 6.81 -7.43 -3.73
CA GLY A 21 7.96 -7.88 -4.49
C GLY A 21 7.92 -9.37 -4.81
N ASN A 22 7.61 -10.19 -3.81
CA ASN A 22 7.49 -11.64 -3.98
C ASN A 22 6.29 -12.04 -4.85
N GLU A 23 5.20 -11.28 -4.84
CA GLU A 23 4.02 -11.54 -5.68
C GLU A 23 4.24 -11.10 -7.15
N LEU A 24 4.95 -10.00 -7.39
CA LEU A 24 5.13 -9.42 -8.73
C LEU A 24 6.28 -10.01 -9.54
N SER A 25 7.33 -10.50 -8.88
CA SER A 25 8.60 -10.79 -9.53
C SER A 25 9.32 -11.95 -8.86
N ALA A 26 10.07 -12.72 -9.66
CA ALA A 26 10.99 -13.73 -9.14
C ALA A 26 12.18 -13.10 -8.38
N GLU A 27 12.50 -11.84 -8.69
CA GLU A 27 13.55 -11.05 -8.03
C GLU A 27 12.93 -10.01 -7.07
N PRO A 28 13.45 -9.84 -5.85
CA PRO A 28 12.96 -8.85 -4.89
C PRO A 28 13.03 -7.41 -5.42
N LEU A 29 12.15 -6.55 -4.89
CA LEU A 29 12.25 -5.10 -5.11
C LEU A 29 13.55 -4.59 -4.48
N ARG A 30 14.27 -3.75 -5.22
CA ARG A 30 15.46 -3.09 -4.68
C ARG A 30 15.06 -1.75 -4.07
N ILE A 31 15.21 -1.64 -2.76
CA ILE A 31 14.80 -0.44 -2.01
C ILE A 31 15.99 0.49 -1.83
N TYR A 32 15.79 1.78 -2.11
CA TYR A 32 16.77 2.85 -1.98
C TYR A 32 16.26 3.90 -0.99
N THR A 33 17.14 4.33 -0.09
CA THR A 33 16.88 5.48 0.81
C THR A 33 17.75 6.70 0.50
N SER A 34 18.73 6.55 -0.39
CA SER A 34 19.54 7.64 -0.94
C SER A 34 19.00 8.03 -2.32
N GLU A 35 18.68 9.31 -2.51
CA GLU A 35 18.26 9.81 -3.83
C GLU A 35 19.35 9.63 -4.88
N ASP A 36 20.62 9.81 -4.50
CA ASP A 36 21.75 9.73 -5.43
C ASP A 36 21.98 8.29 -5.91
N GLU A 37 21.84 7.31 -5.03
CA GLU A 37 21.87 5.89 -5.41
C GLU A 37 20.66 5.48 -6.23
N PHE A 38 19.48 6.05 -5.95
CA PHE A 38 18.28 5.76 -6.72
C PHE A 38 18.33 6.35 -8.13
N LYS A 39 18.92 7.54 -8.31
CA LYS A 39 19.07 8.18 -9.64
C LYS A 39 19.90 7.32 -10.60
N THR A 40 20.85 6.54 -10.06
CA THR A 40 21.69 5.62 -10.84
C THR A 40 21.10 4.21 -10.96
N ALA A 41 19.93 3.94 -10.37
CA ALA A 41 19.29 2.63 -10.46
C ALA A 41 18.83 2.32 -11.89
N ASP A 42 19.03 1.08 -12.30
CA ASP A 42 18.56 0.54 -13.58
C ASP A 42 17.14 -0.04 -13.47
N GLY A 43 16.47 -0.15 -14.63
CA GLY A 43 15.15 -0.79 -14.73
C GLY A 43 13.98 0.15 -14.42
N PHE A 44 12.86 -0.42 -13.98
CA PHE A 44 11.66 0.35 -13.66
C PHE A 44 11.80 1.00 -12.28
N ARG A 45 11.65 2.32 -12.22
CA ARG A 45 11.90 3.11 -11.01
C ARG A 45 10.60 3.70 -10.48
N ILE A 46 10.32 3.39 -9.22
CA ILE A 46 9.17 3.91 -8.48
C ILE A 46 9.69 4.88 -7.42
N ASN A 47 9.20 6.11 -7.45
CA ASN A 47 9.38 7.07 -6.38
C ASN A 47 8.20 6.97 -5.42
N TYR A 48 8.47 6.53 -4.20
CA TYR A 48 7.52 6.49 -3.11
C TYR A 48 7.86 7.55 -2.06
N SER A 49 7.78 8.81 -2.49
CA SER A 49 8.07 9.98 -1.67
C SER A 49 7.36 11.22 -2.22
N ARG A 50 7.57 12.37 -1.58
CA ARG A 50 7.12 13.67 -2.09
C ARG A 50 8.19 14.41 -2.90
N SER A 51 9.40 13.85 -3.01
CA SER A 51 10.46 14.41 -3.84
C SER A 51 10.07 14.31 -5.32
N GLN A 52 10.51 15.27 -6.13
CA GLN A 52 10.30 15.24 -7.57
C GLN A 52 11.53 14.66 -8.25
N PHE A 53 11.33 13.62 -9.07
CA PHE A 53 12.34 13.09 -9.95
C PHE A 53 12.04 13.48 -11.40
N GLY A 54 13.07 13.41 -12.26
CA GLY A 54 12.91 13.71 -13.68
C GLY A 54 12.04 12.69 -14.42
N ASN A 55 11.97 12.86 -15.74
CA ASN A 55 11.23 11.96 -16.63
C ASN A 55 11.69 10.49 -16.45
N ASN A 56 10.77 9.54 -16.63
CA ASN A 56 10.98 8.09 -16.45
C ASN A 56 11.18 7.63 -14.99
N VAL A 57 10.47 8.26 -14.04
CA VAL A 57 10.28 7.75 -12.68
C VAL A 57 8.80 7.77 -12.38
N TYR A 58 8.26 6.62 -11.98
CA TYR A 58 6.85 6.44 -11.70
C TYR A 58 6.55 6.84 -10.26
N ASN A 59 5.66 7.81 -10.05
CA ASN A 59 5.41 8.42 -8.75
C ASN A 59 4.17 7.83 -8.10
N ILE A 60 4.33 7.33 -6.88
CA ILE A 60 3.24 6.91 -6.01
C ILE A 60 3.33 7.77 -4.76
N GLY A 61 2.37 8.68 -4.58
CA GLY A 61 2.37 9.56 -3.42
C GLY A 61 2.08 8.76 -2.13
N PRO A 62 2.96 8.84 -1.12
CA PRO A 62 2.85 7.99 0.07
C PRO A 62 1.76 8.44 1.03
N ALA A 63 0.98 7.47 1.53
CA ALA A 63 0.11 7.64 2.68
C ALA A 63 0.88 7.46 3.99
N GLU A 64 0.51 8.27 4.98
CA GLU A 64 1.21 8.34 6.28
C GLU A 64 1.14 7.02 7.06
N ILE A 65 0.14 6.16 6.81
CA ILE A 65 -0.02 4.87 7.50
C ILE A 65 1.23 3.99 7.45
N LEU A 66 2.01 4.06 6.36
CA LEU A 66 3.24 3.29 6.23
C LEU A 66 4.42 3.90 7.03
N PHE A 67 4.31 5.13 7.49
CA PHE A 67 5.36 5.84 8.23
C PHE A 67 5.02 6.06 9.72
N GLU A 68 3.80 5.70 10.12
CA GLU A 68 3.31 5.75 11.50
C GLU A 68 3.85 4.61 12.38
N ASN A 69 4.04 4.89 13.67
CA ASN A 69 4.41 3.90 14.69
C ASN A 69 3.22 3.50 15.59
N ASP A 70 2.17 4.31 15.62
CA ASP A 70 0.92 4.07 16.34
C ASP A 70 -0.16 3.47 15.41
N ILE A 71 -1.19 2.89 16.02
CA ILE A 71 -2.37 2.40 15.31
C ILE A 71 -3.49 3.39 15.57
N ARG A 72 -4.01 4.02 14.52
CA ARG A 72 -5.04 5.05 14.61
C ARG A 72 -6.05 4.92 13.49
N HIS A 73 -7.25 5.43 13.73
CA HIS A 73 -8.32 5.37 12.74
C HIS A 73 -7.89 6.06 11.44
N GLN A 74 -8.12 5.39 10.32
CA GLN A 74 -7.83 5.89 8.98
C GLN A 74 -9.15 6.33 8.35
N ASP A 75 -9.25 7.59 7.94
CA ASP A 75 -10.43 8.08 7.24
C ASP A 75 -10.34 7.71 5.75
N LEU A 76 -10.93 6.56 5.41
CA LEU A 76 -10.81 5.96 4.09
C LEU A 76 -12.03 6.28 3.24
N THR A 77 -11.80 6.93 2.10
CA THR A 77 -12.80 7.07 1.04
C THR A 77 -12.55 6.02 -0.04
N VAL A 78 -13.51 5.11 -0.22
CA VAL A 78 -13.46 4.08 -1.26
C VAL A 78 -14.03 4.62 -2.57
N PHE A 79 -13.43 4.25 -3.69
CA PHE A 79 -13.86 4.65 -5.02
C PHE A 79 -13.74 3.50 -6.02
N ASN A 80 -14.41 3.62 -7.17
CA ASN A 80 -14.28 2.66 -8.27
C ASN A 80 -12.97 2.90 -9.01
N PHE A 81 -12.18 1.83 -9.19
CA PHE A 81 -10.95 1.83 -9.96
C PHE A 81 -10.99 0.67 -10.93
N GLU A 82 -11.11 0.98 -12.22
CA GLU A 82 -11.40 0.00 -13.28
C GLU A 82 -12.61 -0.88 -12.89
N ASP A 83 -12.48 -2.20 -12.96
CA ASP A 83 -13.51 -3.16 -12.56
C ASP A 83 -13.45 -3.52 -11.06
N SER A 84 -12.73 -2.74 -10.25
CA SER A 84 -12.48 -3.00 -8.83
C SER A 84 -12.77 -1.78 -7.94
N LYS A 85 -12.50 -1.94 -6.64
CA LYS A 85 -12.51 -0.84 -5.66
C LYS A 85 -11.08 -0.47 -5.30
N ALA A 86 -10.86 0.78 -4.94
CA ALA A 86 -9.60 1.26 -4.40
C ALA A 86 -9.84 2.33 -3.33
N PHE A 87 -8.82 2.60 -2.52
CA PHE A 87 -8.78 3.59 -1.45
C PHE A 87 -7.33 4.05 -1.23
N PHE A 88 -7.09 5.01 -0.33
CA PHE A 88 -5.84 5.78 -0.27
C PHE A 88 -5.54 6.53 -1.58
N ARG A 89 -6.52 7.27 -2.08
CA ARG A 89 -6.34 8.13 -3.25
C ARG A 89 -5.12 9.04 -3.03
N THR A 90 -4.26 9.13 -4.04
CA THR A 90 -3.04 9.92 -3.97
C THR A 90 -2.87 10.76 -5.24
N THR A 91 -1.92 11.68 -5.19
CA THR A 91 -1.46 12.42 -6.37
C THR A 91 -0.16 11.77 -6.85
N GLY A 92 -0.15 11.34 -8.11
CA GLY A 92 0.95 10.58 -8.69
C GLY A 92 0.56 9.99 -10.03
N ASP A 93 1.40 9.13 -10.57
CA ASP A 93 1.15 8.43 -11.82
C ASP A 93 0.13 7.28 -11.63
N PHE A 94 -0.03 6.78 -10.40
CA PHE A 94 -1.08 5.83 -10.02
C PHE A 94 -2.22 6.49 -9.23
N ALA A 95 -3.45 5.99 -9.41
CA ALA A 95 -4.66 6.61 -8.88
C ALA A 95 -4.77 6.58 -7.34
N PHE A 96 -4.01 5.69 -6.68
CA PHE A 96 -3.97 5.52 -5.23
C PHE A 96 -2.61 5.02 -4.79
N ASP A 97 -2.37 5.07 -3.49
CA ASP A 97 -1.23 4.42 -2.87
C ASP A 97 -1.49 2.92 -2.72
N ILE A 98 -1.05 2.15 -3.73
CA ILE A 98 -1.18 0.69 -3.76
C ILE A 98 -0.46 0.02 -2.60
N PHE A 99 0.64 0.59 -2.09
CA PHE A 99 1.39 0.02 -0.97
C PHE A 99 0.61 0.19 0.33
N ALA A 100 0.06 1.39 0.59
CA ALA A 100 -0.76 1.62 1.77
C ALA A 100 -2.08 0.83 1.73
N ALA A 101 -2.76 0.81 0.58
CA ALA A 101 -4.00 0.06 0.42
C ALA A 101 -3.78 -1.45 0.64
N SER A 102 -2.70 -2.00 0.08
CA SER A 102 -2.36 -3.41 0.26
C SER A 102 -1.97 -3.72 1.70
N PHE A 103 -1.14 -2.87 2.33
CA PHE A 103 -0.79 -3.02 3.75
C PHE A 103 -2.04 -3.05 4.63
N TYR A 104 -2.99 -2.13 4.41
CA TYR A 104 -4.22 -2.06 5.21
C TYR A 104 -5.04 -3.35 5.15
N LEU A 105 -5.21 -3.94 3.95
CA LEU A 105 -5.96 -5.18 3.77
C LEU A 105 -5.21 -6.40 4.30
N VAL A 106 -3.94 -6.57 3.92
CA VAL A 106 -3.15 -7.77 4.24
C VAL A 106 -2.88 -7.84 5.75
N SER A 107 -2.57 -6.71 6.38
CA SER A 107 -2.34 -6.67 7.83
C SER A 107 -3.62 -6.78 8.65
N ARG A 108 -4.81 -6.73 8.03
CA ARG A 108 -6.10 -6.61 8.75
C ARG A 108 -6.09 -5.43 9.73
N TYR A 109 -5.55 -4.29 9.29
CA TYR A 109 -5.25 -3.13 10.14
C TYR A 109 -6.42 -2.71 11.04
N GLU A 110 -7.65 -2.78 10.52
CA GLU A 110 -8.88 -2.45 11.22
C GLU A 110 -9.18 -3.30 12.46
N GLU A 111 -8.65 -4.52 12.55
CA GLU A 111 -8.84 -5.42 13.71
C GLU A 111 -8.01 -4.98 14.92
N TYR A 112 -6.98 -4.15 14.72
CA TYR A 112 -6.17 -3.60 15.81
C TYR A 112 -6.74 -2.31 16.41
N LEU A 113 -7.78 -1.73 15.79
CA LEU A 113 -8.48 -0.57 16.34
C LEU A 113 -9.51 -1.01 17.39
N PRO A 114 -9.90 -0.13 18.33
CA PRO A 114 -11.01 -0.42 19.22
C PRO A 114 -12.28 -0.79 18.43
N HIS A 115 -12.79 -1.99 18.66
CA HIS A 115 -13.93 -2.53 17.93
C HIS A 115 -14.85 -3.34 18.86
N ALA A 116 -16.11 -3.46 18.45
CA ALA A 116 -17.05 -4.37 19.10
C ALA A 116 -16.73 -5.81 18.70
N LEU A 117 -16.67 -6.70 19.70
CA LEU A 117 -16.48 -8.12 19.49
C LEU A 117 -17.79 -8.79 19.06
N ASP A 118 -17.69 -9.81 18.22
CA ASP A 118 -18.80 -10.72 17.93
C ASP A 118 -19.10 -11.65 19.11
N GLU A 119 -20.11 -12.51 18.95
CA GLU A 119 -20.52 -13.51 19.96
C GLU A 119 -19.42 -14.50 20.36
N TYR A 120 -18.33 -14.56 19.58
CA TYR A 120 -17.17 -15.43 19.79
C TYR A 120 -15.93 -14.65 20.26
N GLY A 121 -16.04 -13.35 20.55
CA GLY A 121 -14.92 -12.54 21.00
C GLY A 121 -13.95 -12.12 19.90
N ARG A 122 -14.39 -12.09 18.63
CA ARG A 122 -13.56 -11.76 17.46
C ARG A 122 -14.03 -10.46 16.80
N TYR A 123 -13.19 -9.92 15.91
CA TYR A 123 -13.60 -8.84 15.03
C TYR A 123 -14.74 -9.30 14.09
N SER A 124 -15.87 -8.60 14.12
CA SER A 124 -17.01 -8.91 13.25
C SER A 124 -16.72 -8.47 11.81
N HIS A 125 -16.83 -9.39 10.85
CA HIS A 125 -16.68 -9.09 9.42
C HIS A 125 -17.59 -7.93 8.97
N LYS A 126 -18.74 -7.71 9.61
CA LYS A 126 -19.65 -6.60 9.29
C LYS A 126 -19.05 -5.21 9.52
N GLY A 127 -18.07 -5.11 10.42
CA GLY A 127 -17.31 -3.88 10.65
C GLY A 127 -16.27 -3.61 9.56
N SER A 128 -15.86 -4.65 8.82
CA SER A 128 -14.74 -4.53 7.88
C SER A 128 -15.06 -3.58 6.73
N LEU A 129 -14.04 -2.84 6.27
CA LEU A 129 -14.13 -2.05 5.04
C LEU A 129 -14.62 -2.91 3.87
N ALA A 130 -14.09 -4.13 3.75
CA ALA A 130 -14.42 -5.04 2.67
C ALA A 130 -15.89 -5.48 2.64
N PHE A 131 -16.49 -5.73 3.81
CA PHE A 131 -17.91 -6.03 3.89
C PHE A 131 -18.77 -4.79 3.62
N ARG A 132 -18.44 -3.64 4.25
CA ARG A 132 -19.21 -2.40 4.11
C ARG A 132 -19.27 -1.91 2.67
N GLU A 133 -18.20 -2.13 1.91
CA GLU A 133 -18.04 -1.64 0.54
C GLU A 133 -18.28 -2.73 -0.52
N GLY A 134 -18.72 -3.93 -0.10
CA GLY A 134 -19.16 -5.00 -0.99
C GLY A 134 -18.05 -5.64 -1.82
N PHE A 135 -16.84 -5.78 -1.27
CA PHE A 135 -15.71 -6.45 -1.93
C PHE A 135 -15.10 -7.59 -1.10
N LEU A 136 -15.80 -8.07 -0.06
CA LEU A 136 -15.29 -9.11 0.85
C LEU A 136 -14.86 -10.40 0.14
N ASP A 137 -15.53 -10.75 -0.95
CA ASP A 137 -15.28 -11.93 -1.78
C ASP A 137 -14.28 -11.69 -2.91
N ARG A 138 -13.69 -10.49 -3.00
CA ARG A 138 -12.77 -10.11 -4.07
C ARG A 138 -11.34 -9.95 -3.55
N PRO A 139 -10.35 -10.62 -4.16
CA PRO A 139 -8.96 -10.49 -3.75
C PRO A 139 -8.34 -9.22 -4.34
N LEU A 140 -8.73 -8.04 -3.82
CA LEU A 140 -8.34 -6.75 -4.40
C LEU A 140 -6.84 -6.58 -4.56
N VAL A 141 -6.04 -7.02 -3.58
CA VAL A 141 -4.57 -6.95 -3.66
C VAL A 141 -4.05 -7.73 -4.85
N ASN A 142 -4.53 -8.95 -5.09
CA ASN A 142 -4.14 -9.72 -6.27
C ASN A 142 -4.64 -9.09 -7.58
N ILE A 143 -5.84 -8.50 -7.57
CA ILE A 143 -6.39 -7.81 -8.75
C ILE A 143 -5.55 -6.59 -9.11
N TRP A 144 -5.09 -5.80 -8.14
CA TRP A 144 -4.26 -4.61 -8.40
C TRP A 144 -2.83 -4.93 -8.87
N LEU A 145 -2.35 -6.15 -8.64
CA LEU A 145 -0.98 -6.59 -8.98
C LEU A 145 -0.90 -7.36 -10.31
N GLN A 146 -2.03 -7.58 -11.00
CA GLN A 146 -2.08 -8.20 -12.34
C GLN A 146 -1.72 -7.21 -13.44
#